data_AF-A0A935GPE7-F1
#
_entry.id   AF-A0A935GPE7-F1
#
_cell.length_a   1.000
_cell.length_b   1.000
_cell.length_c   1.000
_cell.angle_alpha   90.00
_cell.angle_beta   90.00
_cell.angle_gamma   90.00
#
_symmetry.space_group_name_H-M   'P 1'
#
loop_
_entity.id
_entity.type
_entity.pdbx_description
1 polymer ?
#
loop_
_entity_poly.entity_id
_entity_poly.type
_entity_poly.pdbx_seq_one_letter_code
_entity_poly.pdbx_strand_id
1 'polypeptide(L)'
;MENAVRVNASVAARIVMLRDWSREYPQTLALQVLEKDEVDALVSHFGKGKAIAAADPTIRQAVLWIGRLGGHLNRKSDGMPGVRTMWRGLQALALLVAGFRAGLRVNQEMLE
;
A
#
# COMPACT_ATOMS: atom_id res chain seq x y z
N MET A 1 -27.58 4.60 4.73
CA MET A 1 -26.98 3.27 4.95
C MET A 1 -26.36 2.71 3.67
N GLU A 2 -26.97 2.94 2.50
CA GLU A 2 -26.51 2.44 1.20
C GLU A 2 -25.07 2.82 0.80
N ASN A 3 -24.65 4.06 1.05
CA ASN A 3 -23.29 4.51 0.72
C ASN A 3 -22.18 3.78 1.49
N ALA A 4 -22.43 3.43 2.76
CA ALA A 4 -21.47 2.70 3.58
C ALA A 4 -21.29 1.26 3.08
N VAL A 5 -22.37 0.61 2.62
CA VAL A 5 -22.32 -0.74 2.05
C VAL A 5 -21.48 -0.76 0.77
N ARG A 6 -21.66 0.24 -0.11
CA ARG A 6 -20.92 0.33 -1.38
C ARG A 6 -19.42 0.57 -1.17
N VAL A 7 -19.05 1.47 -0.25
CA VAL A 7 -17.64 1.73 0.08
C VAL A 7 -16.99 0.52 0.76
N ASN A 8 -17.70 -0.15 1.67
CA ASN A 8 -17.14 -1.34 2.33
C ASN A 8 -16.96 -2.51 1.35
N ALA A 9 -17.87 -2.68 0.40
CA ALA A 9 -17.76 -3.72 -0.62
C ALA A 9 -16.56 -3.50 -1.56
N SER A 10 -16.28 -2.25 -1.96
CA SER A 10 -15.13 -1.95 -2.82
C SER A 10 -13.80 -2.20 -2.11
N VAL A 11 -13.69 -1.82 -0.84
CA VAL A 11 -12.49 -2.09 -0.04
C VAL A 11 -12.31 -3.59 0.22
N ALA A 12 -13.40 -4.33 0.51
CA ALA A 12 -13.34 -5.77 0.68
C ALA A 12 -12.86 -6.49 -0.60
N ALA A 13 -13.41 -6.13 -1.76
CA ALA A 13 -12.97 -6.66 -3.06
C ALA A 13 -11.49 -6.36 -3.30
N ARG A 14 -11.03 -5.16 -2.97
CA ARG A 14 -9.62 -4.75 -3.08
C ARG A 14 -8.70 -5.61 -2.21
N ILE A 15 -9.10 -5.91 -0.97
CA ILE A 15 -8.32 -6.80 -0.08
C ILE A 15 -8.20 -8.20 -0.67
N VAL A 16 -9.30 -8.75 -1.20
CA VAL A 16 -9.31 -10.08 -1.84
C VAL A 16 -8.38 -10.08 -3.05
N MET A 17 -8.53 -9.10 -3.95
CA MET A 17 -7.67 -8.95 -5.12
C MET A 17 -6.18 -8.91 -4.71
N LEU A 18 -5.80 -8.05 -3.77
CA LEU A 18 -4.40 -7.93 -3.33
C LEU A 18 -3.87 -9.24 -2.71
N ARG A 19 -4.70 -9.94 -1.94
CA ARG A 19 -4.35 -11.25 -1.38
C ARG A 19 -4.09 -12.27 -2.49
N ASP A 20 -4.98 -12.35 -3.46
CA ASP A 20 -4.89 -13.36 -4.52
C ASP A 20 -3.70 -13.10 -5.43
N TRP A 21 -3.50 -11.85 -5.88
CA TRP A 21 -2.29 -11.44 -6.61
C TRP A 21 -1.01 -11.75 -5.83
N SER A 22 -0.98 -11.47 -4.52
CA SER A 22 0.21 -11.76 -3.70
C SER A 22 0.51 -13.24 -3.54
N ARG A 23 -0.49 -14.11 -3.71
CA ARG A 23 -0.34 -15.57 -3.62
C ARG A 23 0.03 -16.17 -4.97
N GLU A 24 -0.69 -15.77 -6.01
CA GLU A 24 -0.60 -16.37 -7.34
C GLU A 24 0.60 -15.83 -8.13
N TYR A 25 0.85 -14.52 -8.02
CA TYR A 25 1.91 -13.83 -8.76
C TYR A 25 2.77 -12.95 -7.84
N PRO A 26 3.44 -13.52 -6.84
CA PRO A 26 4.12 -12.76 -5.78
C PRO A 26 5.25 -11.83 -6.26
N GLN A 27 5.80 -12.09 -7.45
CA GLN A 27 6.91 -11.33 -8.04
C GLN A 27 6.46 -10.23 -8.99
N THR A 28 5.15 -10.15 -9.31
CA THR A 28 4.61 -9.07 -10.14
C THR A 28 4.92 -7.72 -9.53
N LEU A 29 5.26 -6.73 -10.36
CA LEU A 29 5.51 -5.38 -9.89
C LEU A 29 4.25 -4.79 -9.26
N ALA A 30 4.40 -4.16 -8.09
CA ALA A 30 3.27 -3.55 -7.39
C ALA A 30 2.55 -2.50 -8.25
N LEU A 31 3.28 -1.79 -9.12
CA LEU A 31 2.73 -0.81 -10.06
C LEU A 31 1.75 -1.38 -11.09
N GLN A 32 1.72 -2.70 -11.31
CA GLN A 32 0.73 -3.32 -12.19
C GLN A 32 -0.63 -3.52 -11.49
N VAL A 33 -0.70 -3.35 -10.16
CA VAL A 33 -1.87 -3.66 -9.34
C VAL A 33 -2.28 -2.47 -8.44
N LEU A 34 -1.33 -1.64 -8.04
CA LEU A 34 -1.51 -0.45 -7.21
C LEU A 34 -1.23 0.81 -8.02
N GLU A 35 -1.84 1.92 -7.61
CA GLU A 35 -1.60 3.21 -8.22
C GLU A 35 -0.16 3.69 -7.95
N LYS A 36 0.40 4.48 -8.88
CA LYS A 36 1.77 4.99 -8.75
C LYS A 36 2.01 5.70 -7.42
N ASP A 37 1.11 6.58 -7.02
CA ASP A 37 1.24 7.32 -5.77
C ASP A 37 1.17 6.42 -4.53
N GLU A 38 0.45 5.30 -4.59
CA GLU A 38 0.41 4.32 -3.51
C GLU A 38 1.73 3.59 -3.39
N VAL A 39 2.31 3.19 -4.53
CA VAL A 39 3.64 2.56 -4.56
C VAL A 39 4.71 3.53 -4.08
N ASP A 40 4.73 4.75 -4.60
CA ASP A 40 5.72 5.77 -4.23
C ASP A 40 5.62 6.13 -2.75
N ALA A 41 4.41 6.28 -2.21
CA ALA A 41 4.22 6.54 -0.78
C ALA A 41 4.71 5.38 0.09
N LEU A 42 4.44 4.13 -0.32
CA LEU A 42 4.94 2.94 0.37
C LEU A 42 6.48 2.84 0.31
N VAL A 43 7.07 3.11 -0.85
CA VAL A 43 8.52 3.13 -1.05
C VAL A 43 9.15 4.25 -0.22
N SER A 44 8.58 5.45 -0.21
CA SER A 44 9.04 6.57 0.60
C SER A 44 9.02 6.24 2.10
N HIS A 45 8.05 5.44 2.56
CA HIS A 45 7.90 5.09 3.96
C HIS A 45 8.76 3.88 4.39
N PHE A 46 8.85 2.84 3.55
CA PHE A 46 9.51 1.57 3.91
C PHE A 46 10.81 1.28 3.17
N GLY A 47 11.03 1.88 2.00
CA GLY A 47 12.13 1.63 1.07
C GLY A 47 13.47 2.26 1.47
N LYS A 48 13.82 2.20 2.77
CA LYS A 48 15.03 2.81 3.35
C LYS A 48 16.25 2.71 2.41
N GLY A 49 16.84 3.86 2.07
CA GLY A 49 18.10 3.95 1.31
C GLY A 49 17.98 3.72 -0.19
N LYS A 50 16.78 3.51 -0.75
CA LYS A 50 16.55 3.48 -2.19
C LYS A 50 15.88 4.77 -2.64
N ALA A 51 16.35 5.33 -3.76
CA ALA A 51 15.63 6.40 -4.43
C ALA A 51 14.24 5.89 -4.83
N ILE A 52 13.21 6.72 -4.66
CA ILE A 52 11.80 6.35 -4.97
C ILE A 52 11.69 5.83 -6.40
N ALA A 53 12.34 6.52 -7.35
CA ALA A 53 12.35 6.18 -8.77
C ALA A 53 13.07 4.86 -9.11
N ALA A 54 13.85 4.28 -8.20
CA ALA A 54 14.65 3.07 -8.44
C ALA A 54 14.13 1.84 -7.67
N ALA A 55 13.07 1.99 -6.88
CA ALA A 55 12.52 0.91 -6.10
C ALA A 55 11.25 0.36 -6.76
N ASP A 56 11.35 -0.85 -7.29
CA ASP A 56 10.24 -1.60 -7.86
C ASP A 56 9.80 -2.70 -6.87
N PRO A 57 8.95 -2.39 -5.87
CA PRO A 57 8.49 -3.42 -4.95
C PRO A 57 7.60 -4.42 -5.68
N THR A 58 7.73 -5.69 -5.31
CA THR A 58 6.79 -6.72 -5.78
C THR A 58 5.44 -6.57 -5.07
N ILE A 59 4.38 -7.12 -5.64
CA ILE A 59 3.04 -7.09 -5.04
C ILE A 59 3.03 -7.79 -3.67
N ARG A 60 3.80 -8.86 -3.49
CA ARG A 60 3.96 -9.51 -2.19
C ARG A 60 4.59 -8.57 -1.17
N GLN A 61 5.62 -7.83 -1.56
CA GLN A 61 6.27 -6.85 -0.68
C GLN A 61 5.33 -5.69 -0.32
N ALA A 62 4.59 -5.18 -1.31
CA ALA A 62 3.61 -4.12 -1.10
C ALA A 62 2.49 -4.57 -0.15
N VAL A 63 1.94 -5.77 -0.32
CA VAL A 63 0.93 -6.33 0.60
C VAL A 63 1.47 -6.48 2.02
N LEU A 64 2.72 -6.92 2.20
CA LEU A 64 3.35 -6.96 3.52
C LEU A 64 3.48 -5.56 4.13
N TRP A 65 3.89 -4.55 3.34
CA TRP A 65 3.98 -3.17 3.81
C TRP A 65 2.62 -2.57 4.19
N ILE A 66 1.58 -2.79 3.37
CA ILE A 66 0.20 -2.42 3.69
C ILE A 66 -0.22 -3.10 5.00
N GLY A 67 0.06 -4.40 5.15
CA GLY A 67 -0.15 -5.12 6.39
C GLY A 67 0.54 -4.46 7.58
N ARG A 68 1.79 -4.02 7.42
CA ARG A 68 2.57 -3.35 8.49
C ARG A 68 1.94 -2.03 8.92
N LEU A 69 1.43 -1.24 7.98
CA LEU A 69 0.64 -0.05 8.30
C LEU A 69 -0.61 -0.40 9.14
N GLY A 70 -1.19 -1.57 8.92
CA GLY A 70 -2.32 -2.09 9.69
C GLY A 70 -1.98 -2.81 11.00
N GLY A 71 -0.70 -2.85 11.39
CA GLY A 71 -0.21 -3.50 12.61
C GLY A 71 0.33 -4.92 12.43
N HIS A 72 0.53 -5.40 11.20
CA HIS A 72 1.27 -6.64 10.96
C HIS A 72 2.74 -6.45 11.32
N LEU A 73 3.31 -7.37 12.10
CA LEU A 73 4.69 -7.23 12.56
C LEU A 73 5.71 -7.69 11.52
N ASN A 74 5.29 -8.50 10.54
CA ASN A 74 6.15 -9.03 9.48
C ASN A 74 7.36 -9.80 10.04
N ARG A 75 7.14 -10.64 11.06
CA ARG A 75 8.15 -11.58 11.56
C ARG A 75 8.26 -12.75 10.60
N LYS A 76 9.39 -13.48 10.64
CA LYS A 76 9.73 -14.57 9.72
C LYS A 76 8.62 -15.63 9.56
N SER A 77 7.86 -15.90 10.62
CA SER A 77 6.81 -16.94 10.66
C SER A 77 5.38 -16.39 10.70
N ASP A 78 5.18 -15.07 10.61
CA ASP A 78 3.84 -14.47 10.71
C ASP A 78 2.97 -14.74 9.47
N GLY A 79 3.58 -15.11 8.34
CA GLY A 79 2.89 -15.30 7.08
C GLY A 79 2.42 -13.97 6.47
N MET A 80 1.34 -14.02 5.69
CA MET A 80 0.73 -12.83 5.07
C MET A 80 -0.32 -12.19 5.98
N PRO A 81 -0.50 -10.86 5.96
CA PRO A 81 -1.49 -10.16 6.77
C PRO A 81 -2.92 -10.64 6.49
N GLY A 82 -3.71 -10.83 7.55
CA GLY A 82 -5.13 -11.18 7.45
C GLY A 82 -6.02 -10.01 7.04
N VAL A 83 -7.29 -10.30 6.74
CA VAL A 83 -8.27 -9.33 6.20
C VAL A 83 -8.43 -8.08 7.08
N ARG A 84 -8.56 -8.25 8.41
CA ARG A 84 -8.70 -7.12 9.35
C ARG A 84 -7.47 -6.22 9.36
N THR A 85 -6.29 -6.82 9.28
CA THR A 85 -5.02 -6.09 9.24
C THR A 85 -4.86 -5.36 7.91
N MET A 86 -5.22 -6.00 6.79
CA MET A 86 -5.25 -5.37 5.48
C MET A 86 -6.24 -4.20 5.41
N TRP A 87 -7.43 -4.34 6.00
CA TRP A 87 -8.41 -3.26 6.08
C TRP A 87 -7.83 -2.00 6.74
N ARG A 88 -7.23 -2.15 7.93
CA ARG A 88 -6.55 -1.05 8.62
C ARG A 88 -5.38 -0.50 7.81
N GLY A 89 -4.63 -1.40 7.19
CA GLY A 89 -3.50 -1.06 6.32
C GLY A 89 -3.89 -0.19 5.14
N LEU A 90 -5.01 -0.50 4.47
CA LEU A 90 -5.50 0.30 3.34
C LEU A 90 -6.02 1.67 3.76
N GLN A 91 -6.66 1.78 4.93
CA GLN A 91 -7.04 3.08 5.49
C GLN A 91 -5.80 3.93 5.82
N ALA A 92 -4.79 3.32 6.45
CA ALA A 92 -3.53 3.98 6.77
C ALA A 92 -2.75 4.36 5.49
N LEU A 93 -2.78 3.51 4.46
CA LEU A 93 -2.18 3.81 3.15
C LEU A 93 -2.85 5.03 2.51
N ALA A 94 -4.17 5.14 2.54
CA ALA A 94 -4.87 6.30 1.98
C ALA A 94 -4.42 7.61 2.67
N LEU A 95 -4.25 7.59 3.99
CA LEU A 95 -3.71 8.73 4.74
C LEU A 95 -2.25 9.02 4.38
N LEU A 96 -1.42 7.98 4.27
CA LEU A 96 -0.02 8.10 3.87
C LEU A 96 0.12 8.73 2.47
N VAL A 97 -0.71 8.31 1.51
CA VAL A 97 -0.74 8.88 0.15
C VAL A 97 -1.17 10.33 0.17
N ALA A 98 -2.17 10.69 0.97
CA ALA A 98 -2.59 12.08 1.11
C ALA A 98 -1.45 12.97 1.64
N GLY A 99 -0.72 12.50 2.66
CA GLY A 99 0.45 13.17 3.19
C GLY A 99 1.59 13.27 2.17
N PHE A 100 1.88 12.17 1.45
CA PHE A 100 2.89 12.15 0.40
C PHE A 100 2.60 13.18 -0.70
N ARG A 101 1.37 13.22 -1.22
CA ARG A 101 0.93 14.22 -2.21
C ARG A 101 1.03 15.65 -1.69
N ALA A 102 0.70 15.88 -0.42
CA ALA A 102 0.84 17.20 0.19
C ALA A 102 2.31 17.64 0.27
N GLY A 103 3.21 16.73 0.67
CA GLY A 103 4.65 16.99 0.70
C GLY A 103 5.22 17.31 -0.68
N LEU A 104 4.79 16.61 -1.73
CA LEU A 104 5.21 16.90 -3.10
C LEU A 104 4.82 18.31 -3.56
N ARG A 105 3.60 18.77 -3.23
CA ARG A 105 3.15 20.13 -3.58
C ARG A 105 3.98 21.21 -2.89
N VAL A 106 4.23 21.06 -1.58
CA VAL A 106 5.06 22.01 -0.83
C VAL A 106 6.48 22.07 -1.39
N ASN A 107 7.05 20.94 -1.79
CA ASN A 107 8.39 20.91 -2.38
C ASN A 107 8.46 21.56 -3.77
N GLN A 108 7.37 21.51 -4.55
CA GLN A 108 7.30 22.20 -5.85
C GLN A 108 7.20 23.72 -5.66
N GLU A 109 6.38 24.19 -4.72
CA GLU A 109 6.22 25.62 -4.40
C GLU A 109 7.51 26.26 -3.83
N MET A 110 8.40 25.47 -3.21
CA MET A 110 9.70 25.96 -2.72
C MET A 110 10.79 26.08 -3.80
N LEU A 111 10.58 25.44 -4.96
CA LEU A 111 11.53 25.44 -6.07
C LEU A 111 11.18 26.46 -7.17
N GLU A 112 10.02 27.12 -7.03
CA GLU A 112 9.59 28.30 -7.81
C GLU A 112 9.89 29.60 -7.06
#